data_AF-A0A419K915-F1
#
_entry.id   AF-A0A419K915-F1
#
_cell.length_a   1.000
_cell.length_b   1.000
_cell.length_c   1.000
_cell.angle_alpha   90.00
_cell.angle_beta   90.00
_cell.angle_gamma   90.00
#
_symmetry.space_group_name_H-M   'P 1'
#
loop_
_entity.id
_entity.type
_entity.pdbx_description
1 polymer ?
#
loop_
_entity_poly.entity_id
_entity_poly.type
_entity_poly.pdbx_seq_one_letter_code
_entity_poly.pdbx_strand_id
1 'polypeptide(L)'
;MSIDRGKDFQEKIDALDLIINVLKEHEKRLDKLAESLEKMLKELHLSRTVGIASERESKDLRVQIVCDDWTDFKNRSRNSDLVIFDVDERNLKFTSISGSSIYHYSEPVIDVKVPLEIEGEYYRIKKSEMRFFLEKLAKKKFKCNVEPSITIKLVSSGENMDLLLFRLYPEVSKLKTWLAKELDVPPENVIYGKISFMK
;
A
#
# COMPACT_ATOMS: atom_id res chain seq x y z
N MET A 1 43.51 -68.49 -0.26
CA MET A 1 42.62 -67.39 0.17
C MET A 1 41.91 -66.82 -1.05
N SER A 2 40.75 -67.36 -1.45
CA SER A 2 40.01 -66.86 -2.64
C SER A 2 38.48 -66.90 -2.55
N ILE A 3 37.89 -67.28 -1.41
CA ILE A 3 36.43 -67.45 -1.25
C ILE A 3 35.74 -66.16 -0.76
N ASP A 4 36.51 -65.21 -0.21
CA ASP A 4 35.99 -64.02 0.47
C ASP A 4 35.49 -62.92 -0.48
N ARG A 5 36.09 -62.80 -1.68
CA ARG A 5 35.72 -61.74 -2.65
C ARG A 5 34.30 -61.90 -3.18
N GLY A 6 33.85 -63.12 -3.47
CA GLY A 6 32.51 -63.34 -4.05
C GLY A 6 31.36 -62.93 -3.12
N LYS A 7 31.59 -62.98 -1.80
CA LYS A 7 30.59 -62.65 -0.78
C LYS A 7 30.41 -61.13 -0.63
N ASP A 8 31.50 -60.37 -0.62
CA ASP A 8 31.49 -58.90 -0.62
C ASP A 8 30.87 -58.31 -1.89
N PHE A 9 31.09 -58.95 -3.05
CA PHE A 9 30.41 -58.57 -4.29
C PHE A 9 28.90 -58.83 -4.22
N GLN A 10 28.47 -59.96 -3.64
CA GLN A 10 27.05 -60.26 -3.49
C GLN A 10 26.36 -59.28 -2.54
N GLU A 11 26.96 -58.95 -1.40
CA GLU A 11 26.40 -57.98 -0.45
C GLU A 11 26.26 -56.58 -1.06
N LYS A 12 27.21 -56.17 -1.91
CA LYS A 12 27.12 -54.90 -2.66
C LYS A 12 26.02 -54.92 -3.70
N ILE A 13 25.82 -56.03 -4.39
CA ILE A 13 24.73 -56.20 -5.36
C ILE A 13 23.37 -56.19 -4.64
N ASP A 14 23.25 -56.89 -3.52
CA ASP A 14 22.03 -56.92 -2.72
C ASP A 14 21.69 -55.52 -2.15
N ALA A 15 22.71 -54.76 -1.73
CA ALA A 15 22.53 -53.37 -1.29
C ALA A 15 22.08 -52.44 -2.43
N LEU A 16 22.63 -52.62 -3.64
CA LEU A 16 22.20 -51.87 -4.82
C LEU A 16 20.76 -52.23 -5.22
N ASP A 17 20.38 -53.51 -5.17
CA ASP A 17 19.00 -53.94 -5.44
C ASP A 17 18.01 -53.37 -4.42
N LEU A 18 18.40 -53.28 -3.14
CA LEU A 18 17.61 -52.60 -2.12
C LEU A 18 17.42 -51.11 -2.44
N ILE A 19 18.50 -50.41 -2.80
CA ILE A 19 18.44 -48.98 -3.17
C ILE A 19 17.55 -48.78 -4.41
N ILE A 20 17.71 -49.62 -5.43
CA ILE A 20 16.91 -49.55 -6.66
C ILE A 20 15.42 -49.74 -6.35
N ASN A 21 15.09 -50.68 -5.47
CA ASN A 21 13.71 -50.92 -5.06
C ASN A 21 13.12 -49.74 -4.28
N VAL A 22 13.89 -49.14 -3.37
CA VAL A 22 13.46 -47.93 -2.63
C VAL A 22 13.26 -46.75 -3.59
N LEU A 23 14.18 -46.54 -4.54
CA LEU A 23 14.07 -45.47 -5.53
C LEU A 23 12.85 -45.64 -6.44
N LYS A 24 12.58 -46.86 -6.91
CA LYS A 24 11.36 -47.18 -7.68
C LYS A 24 10.08 -46.92 -6.89
N GLU A 25 10.08 -47.21 -5.58
CA GLU A 25 8.93 -46.92 -4.74
C GLU A 25 8.74 -45.41 -4.54
N HIS A 26 9.82 -44.65 -4.41
CA HIS A 26 9.79 -43.19 -4.28
C HIS A 26 9.30 -42.52 -5.57
N GLU A 27 9.77 -42.97 -6.74
CA GLU A 27 9.30 -42.52 -8.05
C GLU A 27 7.77 -42.71 -8.17
N LYS A 28 7.28 -43.90 -7.84
CA LYS A 28 5.85 -44.21 -7.86
C LYS A 28 5.02 -43.37 -6.87
N ARG A 29 5.59 -43.00 -5.71
CA ARG A 29 4.93 -42.10 -4.74
C ARG A 29 4.88 -40.66 -5.26
N LEU A 30 5.94 -40.21 -5.94
CA LEU A 30 5.99 -38.88 -6.55
C LEU A 30 4.99 -38.77 -7.70
N ASP A 31 4.88 -39.78 -8.56
CA ASP A 31 3.88 -39.80 -9.65
C ASP A 31 2.46 -39.67 -9.10
N LYS A 32 2.14 -40.41 -8.04
CA LYS A 32 0.82 -40.32 -7.37
C LYS A 32 0.56 -38.94 -6.76
N LEU A 33 1.58 -38.31 -6.18
CA LEU A 33 1.46 -36.96 -5.63
C LEU A 33 1.24 -35.93 -6.74
N ALA A 34 1.95 -36.07 -7.86
CA ALA A 34 1.77 -35.22 -9.04
C ALA A 34 0.36 -35.36 -9.62
N GLU A 35 -0.14 -36.59 -9.80
CA GLU A 35 -1.51 -36.85 -10.23
C GLU A 35 -2.55 -36.27 -9.26
N SER A 36 -2.33 -36.39 -7.95
CA SER A 36 -3.22 -35.81 -6.94
C SER A 36 -3.22 -34.28 -6.97
N LEU A 37 -2.07 -33.65 -7.17
CA LEU A 37 -1.95 -32.20 -7.32
C LEU A 37 -2.64 -31.73 -8.59
N GLU A 38 -2.45 -32.41 -9.71
CA GLU A 38 -3.17 -32.12 -10.95
C GLU A 38 -4.68 -32.28 -10.79
N LYS A 39 -5.13 -33.29 -10.06
CA LYS A 39 -6.55 -33.51 -9.76
C LYS A 39 -7.11 -32.38 -8.90
N MET A 40 -6.41 -31.98 -7.83
CA MET A 40 -6.80 -30.84 -7.01
C MET A 40 -6.82 -29.54 -7.83
N LEU A 41 -5.86 -29.34 -8.73
CA LEU A 41 -5.82 -28.18 -9.61
C LEU A 41 -7.01 -28.21 -10.57
N LYS A 42 -7.29 -29.34 -11.22
CA LYS A 42 -8.48 -29.51 -12.08
C LYS A 42 -9.79 -29.30 -11.30
N GLU A 43 -9.91 -29.80 -10.07
CA GLU A 43 -11.07 -29.58 -9.20
C GLU A 43 -11.22 -28.10 -8.81
N LEU A 44 -10.13 -27.38 -8.52
CA LEU A 44 -10.16 -25.93 -8.26
C LEU A 44 -10.54 -25.13 -9.52
N HIS A 45 -10.02 -25.51 -10.69
CA HIS A 45 -10.34 -24.88 -11.96
C HIS A 45 -11.79 -25.16 -12.40
N LEU A 46 -12.32 -26.35 -12.13
CA LEU A 46 -13.73 -26.70 -12.37
C LEU A 46 -14.66 -26.04 -11.35
N SER A 47 -14.24 -25.92 -10.09
CA SER A 47 -14.95 -25.12 -9.08
C SER A 47 -15.04 -23.64 -9.48
N ARG A 48 -14.06 -23.15 -10.26
CA ARG A 48 -14.05 -21.80 -10.83
C ARG A 48 -14.91 -21.66 -12.09
N THR A 49 -15.21 -22.74 -12.81
CA THR A 49 -15.99 -22.68 -14.08
C THR A 49 -17.41 -23.25 -13.97
N VAL A 50 -17.76 -23.99 -12.92
CA VAL A 50 -19.09 -24.61 -12.71
C VAL A 50 -19.81 -24.08 -11.45
N GLY A 51 -19.16 -23.22 -10.66
CA GLY A 51 -19.72 -22.61 -9.45
C GLY A 51 -20.53 -21.32 -9.68
N ILE A 52 -21.59 -21.37 -10.50
CA ILE A 52 -22.72 -20.43 -10.40
C ILE A 52 -23.97 -21.26 -10.08
N ALA A 53 -24.16 -21.58 -8.80
CA ALA A 53 -25.45 -21.85 -8.15
C ALA A 53 -25.23 -22.54 -6.79
N SER A 54 -24.67 -21.81 -5.82
CA SER A 54 -25.17 -21.95 -4.46
C SER A 54 -25.15 -20.57 -3.84
N GLU A 55 -26.33 -20.07 -3.54
CA GLU A 55 -26.60 -18.94 -2.65
C GLU A 55 -25.97 -19.22 -1.29
N ARG A 56 -24.68 -18.99 -1.19
CA ARG A 56 -24.12 -18.32 -0.03
C ARG A 56 -23.58 -17.04 -0.59
N GLU A 57 -24.36 -15.98 -0.38
CA GLU A 57 -23.83 -14.63 -0.26
C GLU A 57 -22.69 -14.64 0.76
N SER A 58 -21.52 -15.14 0.36
CA SER A 58 -20.28 -14.56 0.83
C SER A 58 -20.28 -13.21 0.14
N LYS A 59 -21.03 -12.26 0.70
CA LYS A 59 -20.70 -10.86 0.54
C LYS A 59 -19.22 -10.84 0.86
N ASP A 60 -18.37 -10.72 -0.16
CA ASP A 60 -17.00 -10.30 0.02
C ASP A 60 -17.15 -8.95 0.72
N LEU A 61 -17.16 -9.01 2.05
CA LEU A 61 -17.22 -7.85 2.90
C LEU A 61 -15.90 -7.18 2.62
N ARG A 62 -15.92 -6.26 1.65
CA ARG A 62 -14.85 -5.30 1.45
C ARG A 62 -14.90 -4.40 2.67
N VAL A 63 -14.19 -4.82 3.71
CA VAL A 63 -14.15 -4.08 4.96
C VAL A 63 -13.34 -2.82 4.67
N GLN A 64 -14.02 -1.68 4.77
CA GLN A 64 -13.36 -0.39 4.75
C GLN A 64 -12.85 -0.10 6.15
N ILE A 65 -11.54 -0.01 6.28
CA ILE A 65 -10.84 0.27 7.54
C ILE A 65 -10.33 1.70 7.44
N VAL A 66 -10.85 2.58 8.30
CA VAL A 66 -10.35 3.96 8.42
C VAL A 66 -9.27 3.98 9.49
N CYS A 67 -8.05 4.34 9.08
CA CYS A 67 -6.91 4.48 9.97
C CYS A 67 -6.72 5.97 10.32
N ASP A 68 -6.77 6.30 11.61
CA ASP A 68 -6.46 7.65 12.11
C ASP A 68 -4.93 7.85 12.27
N ASP A 69 -4.20 6.75 12.42
CA ASP A 69 -2.74 6.73 12.60
C ASP A 69 -2.02 6.28 11.33
N TRP A 70 -1.02 7.08 10.93
CA TRP A 70 -0.22 6.82 9.74
C TRP A 70 0.57 5.50 9.84
N THR A 71 1.11 5.19 11.02
CA THR A 71 1.90 3.96 11.24
C THR A 71 1.05 2.71 11.03
N ASP A 72 -0.22 2.73 11.42
CA ASP A 72 -1.14 1.61 11.25
C ASP A 72 -1.52 1.41 9.78
N PHE A 73 -1.78 2.51 9.07
CA PHE A 73 -1.96 2.49 7.61
C PHE A 73 -0.71 1.91 6.94
N LYS A 74 0.48 2.46 7.24
CA LYS A 74 1.75 2.02 6.67
C LYS A 74 2.00 0.53 6.86
N ASN A 75 1.80 0.01 8.08
CA ASN A 75 2.07 -1.39 8.38
C ASN A 75 1.12 -2.34 7.64
N ARG A 76 -0.14 -1.96 7.46
CA ARG A 76 -1.15 -2.79 6.79
C ARG A 76 -1.15 -2.66 5.27
N SER A 77 -0.60 -1.56 4.76
CA SER A 77 -0.48 -1.26 3.33
C SER A 77 0.86 -1.65 2.72
N ARG A 78 1.75 -2.32 3.46
CA ARG A 78 2.99 -2.87 2.90
C ARG A 78 2.67 -3.92 1.85
N ASN A 79 3.34 -3.86 0.70
CA ASN A 79 3.12 -4.76 -0.45
C ASN A 79 1.66 -4.81 -0.91
N SER A 80 0.90 -3.73 -0.72
CA SER A 80 -0.50 -3.69 -1.16
C SER A 80 -0.60 -3.76 -2.68
N ASP A 81 -1.68 -4.38 -3.18
CA ASP A 81 -1.94 -4.56 -4.61
C ASP A 81 -2.09 -3.21 -5.33
N LEU A 82 -2.73 -2.24 -4.67
CA LEU A 82 -2.95 -0.91 -5.23
C LEU A 82 -2.96 0.15 -4.13
N VAL A 83 -2.30 1.28 -4.40
CA VAL A 83 -2.39 2.47 -3.55
C VAL A 83 -2.89 3.63 -4.38
N ILE A 84 -4.01 4.19 -3.96
CA ILE A 84 -4.64 5.37 -4.54
C ILE A 84 -4.43 6.53 -3.57
N PHE A 85 -3.96 7.67 -4.06
CA PHE A 85 -3.87 8.87 -3.27
C PHE A 85 -4.59 10.02 -3.95
N ASP A 86 -5.27 10.81 -3.13
CA ASP A 86 -6.07 11.97 -3.55
C ASP A 86 -5.66 13.18 -2.73
N VAL A 87 -5.50 14.31 -3.40
CA VAL A 87 -5.15 15.58 -2.76
C VAL A 87 -6.28 16.56 -3.07
N ASP A 88 -7.21 16.66 -2.13
CA ASP A 88 -8.30 17.63 -2.19
C ASP A 88 -7.87 18.97 -1.58
N GLU A 89 -8.67 20.03 -1.79
CA GLU A 89 -8.42 21.36 -1.21
C GLU A 89 -8.37 21.37 0.32
N ARG A 90 -8.93 20.35 0.98
CA ARG A 90 -9.06 20.27 2.44
C ARG A 90 -8.30 19.11 3.04
N ASN A 91 -8.19 17.97 2.34
CA ASN A 91 -7.65 16.74 2.91
C ASN A 91 -6.77 16.01 1.88
N LEU A 92 -5.65 15.51 2.39
CA LEU A 92 -4.82 14.49 1.77
C LEU A 92 -5.40 13.12 2.16
N LYS A 93 -5.73 12.29 1.17
CA LYS A 93 -6.30 10.96 1.40
C LYS A 93 -5.41 9.91 0.76
N PHE A 94 -5.17 8.84 1.49
CA PHE A 94 -4.52 7.63 1.00
C PHE A 94 -5.50 6.47 1.13
N THR A 95 -5.63 5.68 0.08
CA THR A 95 -6.43 4.47 0.05
C THR A 95 -5.56 3.35 -0.45
N SER A 96 -5.48 2.26 0.30
CA SER A 96 -4.71 1.08 -0.09
C SER A 96 -5.64 -0.12 -0.14
N ILE A 97 -5.48 -0.94 -1.17
CA ILE A 97 -6.23 -2.17 -1.39
C ILE A 97 -5.26 -3.31 -1.21
N SER A 98 -5.50 -4.14 -0.19
CA SER A 98 -4.75 -5.37 0.05
C SER A 98 -5.75 -6.53 0.14
N GLY A 99 -5.87 -7.33 -0.91
CA GLY A 99 -6.82 -8.44 -0.97
C GLY A 99 -8.27 -7.99 -0.81
N SER A 100 -8.94 -8.43 0.25
CA SER A 100 -10.35 -8.12 0.54
C SER A 100 -10.56 -6.89 1.43
N SER A 101 -9.50 -6.21 1.88
CA SER A 101 -9.59 -5.06 2.79
C SER A 101 -9.18 -3.76 2.10
N ILE A 102 -9.92 -2.69 2.36
CA ILE A 102 -9.64 -1.35 1.86
C ILE A 102 -9.25 -0.47 3.04
N TYR A 103 -8.00 -0.06 3.09
CA TYR A 103 -7.48 0.85 4.11
C TYR A 103 -7.60 2.28 3.62
N HIS A 104 -8.14 3.16 4.46
CA HIS A 104 -8.28 4.58 4.17
C HIS A 104 -7.61 5.40 5.27
N TYR A 105 -6.72 6.30 4.90
CA TYR A 105 -6.13 7.29 5.79
C TYR A 105 -6.43 8.67 5.23
N SER A 106 -6.83 9.61 6.09
CA SER A 106 -7.04 10.99 5.67
C SER A 106 -6.38 11.95 6.66
N GLU A 107 -5.78 13.00 6.11
CA GLU A 107 -5.12 14.03 6.89
C GLU A 107 -5.47 15.41 6.33
N PRO A 108 -5.81 16.39 7.17
CA PRO A 108 -6.14 17.73 6.70
C PRO A 108 -4.92 18.45 6.13
N VAL A 109 -5.13 19.16 5.03
CA VAL A 109 -4.17 20.11 4.46
C VAL A 109 -4.01 21.28 5.43
N ILE A 110 -2.77 21.74 5.60
CA ILE A 110 -2.47 22.77 6.60
C ILE A 110 -2.61 24.15 5.95
N ASP A 111 -3.71 24.83 6.28
CA ASP A 111 -3.97 26.21 5.89
C ASP A 111 -3.65 27.15 7.04
N VAL A 112 -2.83 28.17 6.77
CA VAL A 112 -2.50 29.22 7.74
C VAL A 112 -2.80 30.58 7.12
N LYS A 113 -3.65 31.35 7.81
CA LYS A 113 -4.14 32.66 7.35
C LYS A 113 -3.42 33.78 8.10
N VAL A 114 -3.02 34.80 7.36
CA VAL A 114 -2.39 36.01 7.89
C VAL A 114 -3.21 37.22 7.49
N PRO A 115 -3.74 38.00 8.45
CA PRO A 115 -4.41 39.24 8.13
C PRO A 115 -3.41 40.28 7.61
N LEU A 116 -3.84 41.01 6.59
CA LEU A 116 -3.17 42.16 6.01
C LEU A 116 -4.06 43.39 6.19
N GLU A 117 -3.49 44.43 6.78
CA GLU A 117 -4.12 45.74 6.85
C GLU A 117 -3.86 46.46 5.53
N ILE A 118 -4.91 47.03 4.91
CA ILE A 118 -4.77 47.80 3.68
C ILE A 118 -4.51 49.26 4.06
N GLU A 119 -3.43 49.84 3.55
CA GLU A 119 -3.12 51.26 3.75
C GLU A 119 -2.79 51.93 2.41
N GLY A 120 -3.81 52.53 1.81
CA GLY A 120 -3.73 53.06 0.45
C GLY A 120 -3.55 51.94 -0.57
N GLU A 121 -2.45 51.97 -1.31
CA GLU A 121 -2.11 50.95 -2.33
C GLU A 121 -1.21 49.82 -1.79
N TYR A 122 -0.84 49.87 -0.50
CA TYR A 122 0.10 48.91 0.10
C TYR A 122 -0.56 48.02 1.13
N TYR A 123 -0.13 46.77 1.19
CA TYR A 123 -0.44 45.85 2.28
C TYR A 123 0.55 46.03 3.42
N ARG A 124 0.04 46.25 4.62
CA ARG A 124 0.82 46.32 5.86
C ARG A 124 0.60 45.05 6.67
N ILE A 125 1.71 44.49 7.14
CA ILE A 125 1.73 43.39 8.10
C ILE A 125 2.64 43.76 9.28
N LYS A 126 2.17 43.51 10.50
CA LYS A 126 3.02 43.71 11.68
C LYS A 126 4.14 42.67 11.70
N LYS A 127 5.37 43.12 11.94
CA LYS A 127 6.55 42.24 12.01
C LYS A 127 6.40 41.12 13.06
N SER A 128 5.73 41.41 14.18
CA SER A 128 5.42 40.42 15.22
C SER A 128 4.46 39.34 14.72
N GLU A 129 3.40 39.72 14.01
CA GLU A 129 2.43 38.80 13.41
C GLU A 129 3.10 37.91 12.35
N MET A 130 3.95 38.50 11.50
CA MET A 130 4.72 37.74 10.50
C MET A 130 5.69 36.74 11.14
N ARG A 131 6.40 37.11 12.22
CA ARG A 131 7.29 36.20 12.93
C ARG A 131 6.53 35.05 13.59
N PHE A 132 5.48 35.36 14.34
CA PHE A 132 4.62 34.36 14.97
C PHE A 132 4.07 33.38 13.95
N PHE A 133 3.69 33.90 12.78
CA PHE A 133 3.21 33.11 11.67
C PHE A 133 4.27 32.16 11.09
N LEU A 134 5.48 32.65 10.81
CA LEU A 134 6.57 31.82 10.30
C LEU A 134 6.95 30.70 11.29
N GLU A 135 6.96 31.00 12.59
CA GLU A 135 7.18 29.99 13.63
C GLU A 135 6.07 28.94 13.65
N LYS A 136 4.81 29.36 13.46
CA LYS A 136 3.66 28.45 13.38
C LYS A 136 3.75 27.56 12.15
N LEU A 137 4.14 28.09 10.99
CA LEU A 137 4.39 27.31 9.77
C LEU A 137 5.53 26.31 9.96
N ALA A 138 6.67 26.73 10.54
CA ALA A 138 7.84 25.87 10.72
C ALA A 138 7.57 24.68 11.66
N LYS A 139 6.67 24.84 12.63
CA LYS A 139 6.23 23.79 13.55
C LYS A 139 5.20 22.84 12.93
N LYS A 140 4.58 23.22 11.81
CA LYS A 140 3.54 22.42 11.16
C LYS A 140 4.18 21.43 10.20
N LYS A 141 4.00 20.15 10.49
CA LYS A 141 4.37 19.02 9.64
C LYS A 141 3.15 18.13 9.45
N PHE A 142 3.09 17.44 8.33
CA PHE A 142 2.15 16.35 8.15
C PHE A 142 2.55 15.18 9.07
N LYS A 143 1.56 14.48 9.63
CA LYS A 143 1.72 13.23 10.39
C LYS A 143 2.37 12.14 9.53
N CYS A 144 2.10 12.14 8.23
CA CYS A 144 2.76 11.26 7.27
C CYS A 144 4.22 11.66 6.98
N ASN A 145 4.76 12.73 7.58
CA ASN A 145 6.13 13.23 7.37
C ASN A 145 6.51 13.54 5.91
N VAL A 146 5.52 13.76 5.04
CA VAL A 146 5.76 14.20 3.66
C VAL A 146 6.27 15.63 3.65
N GLU A 147 7.24 15.92 2.77
CA GLU A 147 7.71 17.28 2.52
C GLU A 147 6.59 18.15 1.91
N PRO A 148 6.17 19.22 2.59
CA PRO A 148 5.15 20.11 2.07
C PRO A 148 5.72 21.09 1.04
N SER A 149 5.00 21.31 -0.04
CA SER A 149 5.12 22.49 -0.89
C SER A 149 4.20 23.59 -0.37
N ILE A 150 4.62 24.85 -0.50
CA ILE A 150 3.87 26.00 0.00
C ILE A 150 3.32 26.80 -1.18
N THR A 151 2.00 27.05 -1.18
CA THR A 151 1.35 27.99 -2.09
C THR A 151 0.81 29.15 -1.27
N ILE A 152 0.99 30.36 -1.79
CA ILE A 152 0.52 31.59 -1.16
C ILE A 152 -0.57 32.18 -2.04
N LYS A 153 -1.72 32.50 -1.46
CA LYS A 153 -2.83 33.18 -2.14
C LYS A 153 -3.22 34.43 -1.36
N LEU A 154 -3.41 35.53 -2.07
CA LEU A 154 -4.05 36.71 -1.53
C LEU A 154 -5.57 36.56 -1.70
N VAL A 155 -6.32 36.72 -0.61
CA VAL A 155 -7.78 36.60 -0.59
C VAL A 155 -8.33 37.85 0.05
N SER A 156 -9.06 38.65 -0.74
CA SER A 156 -9.66 39.88 -0.22
C SER A 156 -10.86 39.56 0.66
N SER A 157 -10.88 40.09 1.88
CA SER A 157 -11.82 39.72 2.94
C SER A 157 -12.45 40.97 3.57
N GLY A 158 -13.09 41.80 2.73
CA GLY A 158 -13.80 43.02 3.15
C GLY A 158 -13.16 44.30 2.62
N GLU A 159 -13.64 45.46 3.07
CA GLU A 159 -13.22 46.77 2.53
C GLU A 159 -11.80 47.20 2.93
N ASN A 160 -11.29 46.78 4.10
CA ASN A 160 -9.99 47.23 4.65
C ASN A 160 -9.05 46.10 5.11
N MET A 161 -9.40 44.84 4.84
CA MET A 161 -8.66 43.68 5.34
C MET A 161 -8.56 42.60 4.26
N ASP A 162 -7.32 42.26 3.91
CA ASP A 162 -7.01 41.15 3.03
C ASP A 162 -6.35 40.01 3.82
N LEU A 163 -6.39 38.80 3.28
CA LEU A 163 -5.82 37.62 3.91
C LEU A 163 -4.75 37.01 2.99
N LEU A 164 -3.54 36.85 3.50
CA LEU A 164 -2.55 35.94 2.92
C LEU A 164 -2.83 34.53 3.43
N LEU A 165 -3.30 33.66 2.54
CA LEU A 165 -3.48 32.24 2.79
C LEU A 165 -2.24 31.47 2.34
N PHE A 166 -1.54 30.89 3.30
CA PHE A 166 -0.46 29.93 3.05
C PHE A 166 -1.03 28.53 3.18
N ARG A 167 -0.97 27.78 2.09
CA ARG A 167 -1.40 26.40 2.01
C ARG A 167 -0.17 25.51 1.87
N LEU A 168 0.05 24.63 2.85
CA LEU A 168 1.04 23.55 2.73
C LEU A 168 0.35 22.34 2.11
N TYR A 169 0.81 21.89 0.95
CA TYR A 169 0.28 20.73 0.23
C TYR A 169 1.45 19.86 -0.26
N PRO A 170 1.33 18.53 -0.25
CA PRO A 170 2.36 17.68 -0.82
C PRO A 170 2.33 17.79 -2.36
N GLU A 171 3.50 17.86 -2.98
CA GLU A 171 3.61 17.87 -4.44
C GLU A 171 3.32 16.47 -4.99
N VAL A 172 2.34 16.34 -5.90
CA VAL A 172 1.83 15.06 -6.41
C VAL A 172 2.94 14.17 -6.98
N SER A 173 3.86 14.73 -7.78
CA SER A 173 4.96 13.99 -8.40
C SER A 173 5.90 13.39 -7.35
N LYS A 174 6.29 14.17 -6.34
CA LYS A 174 7.15 13.72 -5.25
C LYS A 174 6.42 12.76 -4.32
N LEU A 175 5.14 13.01 -4.08
CA LEU A 175 4.29 12.19 -3.21
C LEU A 175 4.15 10.77 -3.76
N LYS A 176 3.98 10.62 -5.08
CA LYS A 176 3.92 9.30 -5.71
C LYS A 176 5.20 8.48 -5.45
N THR A 177 6.36 9.07 -5.71
CA THR A 177 7.66 8.41 -5.50
C THR A 177 7.92 8.13 -4.02
N TRP A 178 7.57 9.08 -3.15
CA TRP A 178 7.68 8.92 -1.71
C TRP A 178 6.81 7.77 -1.19
N LEU A 179 5.54 7.71 -1.61
CA LEU A 179 4.58 6.71 -1.16
C LEU A 179 4.98 5.29 -1.60
N ALA A 180 5.46 5.15 -2.86
CA ALA A 180 5.98 3.90 -3.39
C ALA A 180 7.14 3.37 -2.54
N LYS A 181 8.09 4.26 -2.18
CA LYS A 181 9.23 3.92 -1.32
C LYS A 181 8.82 3.60 0.12
N GLU A 182 7.87 4.36 0.66
CA GLU A 182 7.46 4.25 2.06
C GLU A 182 6.63 2.98 2.34
N LEU A 183 5.84 2.55 1.37
CA LEU A 183 4.98 1.36 1.45
C LEU A 183 5.60 0.09 0.84
N ASP A 184 6.78 0.20 0.21
CA ASP A 184 7.42 -0.88 -0.55
C ASP A 184 6.50 -1.42 -1.65
N VAL A 185 5.88 -0.50 -2.40
CA VAL A 185 4.92 -0.81 -3.47
C VAL A 185 5.50 -0.34 -4.82
N PRO A 186 5.35 -1.12 -5.91
CA PRO A 186 5.75 -0.68 -7.23
C PRO A 186 5.11 0.67 -7.60
N PRO A 187 5.86 1.64 -8.17
CA PRO A 187 5.32 2.97 -8.48
C PRO A 187 4.21 2.94 -9.54
N GLU A 188 4.13 1.88 -10.34
CA GLU A 188 3.03 1.57 -11.26
C GLU A 188 1.71 1.26 -10.55
N ASN A 189 1.77 0.70 -9.35
CA ASN A 189 0.60 0.42 -8.51
C ASN A 189 0.20 1.61 -7.62
N VAL A 190 0.89 2.75 -7.75
CA VAL A 190 0.55 4.00 -7.08
C VAL A 190 -0.14 4.95 -8.05
N ILE A 191 -1.43 5.17 -7.82
CA ILE A 191 -2.30 5.98 -8.68
C ILE A 191 -2.68 7.28 -7.97
N TYR A 192 -2.53 8.40 -8.66
CA TYR A 192 -3.15 9.66 -8.26
C TYR A 192 -4.59 9.67 -8.77
N GLY A 193 -5.57 9.75 -7.87
CA GLY A 193 -6.97 9.75 -8.22
C GLY A 193 -7.89 9.45 -7.06
N LYS A 194 -9.19 9.34 -7.35
CA LYS A 194 -10.22 9.02 -6.36
C LYS A 194 -10.75 7.62 -6.61
N ILE A 195 -10.97 6.87 -5.53
CA ILE A 195 -11.72 5.63 -5.62
C ILE A 195 -13.22 5.98 -5.65
N SER A 196 -13.91 5.58 -6.71
CA SER A 196 -15.37 5.60 -6.78
C SER A 196 -15.86 4.16 -6.84
N PHE A 197 -16.66 3.76 -5.86
CA PHE A 197 -17.37 2.49 -5.93
C PHE A 197 -18.57 2.68 -6.86
N MET A 198 -18.52 2.09 -8.05
CA MET A 198 -19.73 1.95 -8.86
C MET A 198 -20.71 1.06 -8.11
N LYS A 199 -21.92 1.58 -7.92
CA LYS A 199 -22.99 0.97 -7.16
C LYS A 199 -23.77 -0.02 -8.01
#